data_AF-A0AAU7XLX4-F1
#
_entry.id   AF-A0AAU7XLX4-F1
#
_cell.length_a   1.000
_cell.length_b   1.000
_cell.length_c   1.000
_cell.angle_alpha   90.00
_cell.angle_beta   90.00
_cell.angle_gamma   90.00
#
_symmetry.space_group_name_H-M   'P 1'
#
loop_
_entity.id
_entity.type
_entity.pdbx_description
1 polymer ?
#
loop_
_entity_poly.entity_id
_entity_poly.type
_entity_poly.pdbx_seq_one_letter_code
_entity_poly.pdbx_strand_id
1 'polypeptide(L)'
;MRDSNTLDSTRLQRLQQTPLWEFALALYAKPGVETACLTLQEEAELDVCELLFHCWLYSYGLEAIPRAAARQRKQRRQWQSSVTAVLRGLRRDLKASAASSDSVAALRETIKQAELMAERENLQRWQEWVLEAHSDEQRVINIVEMPQDSAKWLRNQLLFSKPNIHSESSLNTAPALCQALQTLTCQLDPHQGAR
;
A
#
# COMPACT_ATOMS: atom_id res chain seq x y z
N MET A 1 27.57 4.89 23.57
CA MET A 1 26.21 4.45 23.22
C MET A 1 25.82 5.24 21.97
N ARG A 2 25.88 4.63 20.78
CA ARG A 2 25.50 5.31 19.52
C ARG A 2 23.97 5.24 19.43
N ASP A 3 23.32 6.37 19.15
CA ASP A 3 21.88 6.42 18.94
C ASP A 3 21.51 5.64 17.66
N SER A 4 21.15 4.36 17.83
CA SER A 4 20.74 3.43 16.76
C SER A 4 19.49 3.85 15.97
N ASN A 5 18.92 5.03 16.23
CA ASN A 5 17.71 5.55 15.57
C ASN A 5 17.98 6.67 14.55
N THR A 6 19.24 7.01 14.29
CA THR A 6 19.58 7.97 13.22
C THR A 6 19.24 7.37 11.85
N LEU A 7 18.36 8.05 11.10
CA LEU A 7 17.93 7.62 9.76
C LEU A 7 19.16 7.41 8.87
N ASP A 8 19.28 6.22 8.29
CA ASP A 8 20.43 5.89 7.45
C ASP A 8 20.25 6.56 6.08
N SER A 9 21.07 7.57 5.80
CA SER A 9 21.05 8.29 4.52
C SER A 9 21.23 7.35 3.32
N THR A 10 21.91 6.22 3.50
CA THR A 10 22.11 5.20 2.45
C THR A 10 20.80 4.48 2.10
N ARG A 11 19.98 4.13 3.10
CA ARG A 11 18.68 3.48 2.87
C ARG A 11 17.73 4.41 2.15
N LEU A 12 17.67 5.68 2.56
CA LEU A 12 16.83 6.69 1.91
C LEU A 12 17.28 6.96 0.47
N GLN A 13 18.58 7.02 0.20
CA GLN A 13 19.11 7.18 -1.15
C GLN A 13 18.73 6.00 -2.06
N ARG A 14 18.82 4.76 -1.57
CA ARG A 14 18.39 3.58 -2.34
C ARG A 14 16.88 3.57 -2.59
N LEU A 15 16.09 3.98 -1.61
CA LEU A 15 14.65 4.15 -1.75
C LEU A 15 14.32 5.15 -2.88
N GLN A 16 15.01 6.29 -2.93
CA GLN A 16 14.84 7.33 -3.97
C GLN A 16 15.13 6.84 -5.39
N GLN A 17 16.00 5.84 -5.55
CA GLN A 17 16.36 5.28 -6.87
C GLN A 17 15.25 4.41 -7.46
N THR A 18 14.28 3.96 -6.65
CA THR A 18 13.15 3.14 -7.11
C THR A 18 11.84 3.84 -6.77
N PRO A 19 11.25 4.58 -7.73
CA PRO A 19 9.96 5.21 -7.53
C PRO A 19 8.90 4.20 -7.06
N LEU A 20 8.05 4.61 -6.13
CA LEU A 20 7.02 3.78 -5.53
C LEU A 20 6.07 3.19 -6.58
N TRP A 21 5.79 3.92 -7.66
CA TRP A 21 4.99 3.39 -8.77
C TRP A 21 5.64 2.18 -9.47
N GLU A 22 6.94 2.27 -9.79
CA GLU A 22 7.66 1.17 -10.44
C GLU A 22 7.80 -0.03 -9.51
N PHE A 23 8.06 0.22 -8.21
CA PHE A 23 8.03 -0.82 -7.20
C PHE A 23 6.65 -1.50 -7.11
N ALA A 24 5.58 -0.71 -7.08
CA ALA A 24 4.21 -1.21 -7.01
C ALA A 24 3.89 -2.11 -8.21
N LEU A 25 4.23 -1.68 -9.43
CA LEU A 25 4.05 -2.50 -10.63
C LEU A 25 4.83 -3.83 -10.56
N ALA A 26 6.10 -3.76 -10.15
CA ALA A 26 6.94 -4.95 -10.03
C ALA A 26 6.43 -5.92 -8.96
N LEU A 27 5.96 -5.42 -7.82
CA LEU A 27 5.37 -6.24 -6.76
C LEU A 27 4.03 -6.84 -7.22
N TYR A 28 3.16 -6.04 -7.84
CA TYR A 28 1.84 -6.49 -8.30
C TYR A 28 1.92 -7.61 -9.35
N ALA A 29 2.97 -7.62 -10.15
CA ALA A 29 3.24 -8.69 -11.12
C ALA A 29 3.70 -10.02 -10.50
N LYS A 30 4.02 -10.06 -9.20
CA LYS A 30 4.47 -11.28 -8.53
C LYS A 30 3.31 -12.25 -8.25
N PRO A 31 3.58 -13.58 -8.21
CA PRO A 31 2.53 -14.58 -8.01
C PRO A 31 1.70 -14.33 -6.75
N GLY A 32 0.38 -14.30 -6.91
CA GLY A 32 -0.59 -14.18 -5.82
C GLY A 32 -0.76 -12.77 -5.24
N VAL A 33 0.07 -11.79 -5.62
CA VAL A 33 0.01 -10.43 -5.06
C VAL A 33 -1.29 -9.72 -5.43
N GLU A 34 -1.68 -9.75 -6.71
CA GLU A 34 -2.94 -9.16 -7.16
C GLU A 34 -4.12 -9.70 -6.36
N THR A 35 -4.24 -11.03 -6.25
CA THR A 35 -5.30 -11.68 -5.49
C THR A 35 -5.28 -11.27 -4.02
N ALA A 36 -4.10 -11.24 -3.40
CA ALA A 36 -3.95 -10.82 -2.01
C ALA A 36 -4.38 -9.36 -1.79
N CYS A 37 -3.97 -8.44 -2.66
CA CYS A 37 -4.40 -7.03 -2.62
C CYS A 37 -5.92 -6.90 -2.74
N LEU A 38 -6.54 -7.64 -3.66
CA LEU A 38 -8.00 -7.64 -3.83
C LEU A 38 -8.72 -8.17 -2.59
N THR A 39 -8.27 -9.30 -2.02
CA THR A 39 -8.84 -9.83 -0.76
C THR A 39 -8.75 -8.81 0.37
N LEU A 40 -7.58 -8.19 0.56
CA LEU A 40 -7.38 -7.17 1.61
C LEU A 40 -8.23 -5.92 1.39
N GLN A 41 -8.41 -5.53 0.13
CA GLN A 41 -9.23 -4.40 -0.25
C GLN A 41 -10.73 -4.66 -0.01
N GLU A 42 -11.22 -5.84 -0.40
CA GLU A 42 -12.64 -6.17 -0.36
C GLU A 42 -13.11 -6.60 1.03
N GLU A 43 -12.32 -7.40 1.74
CA GLU A 43 -12.73 -7.94 3.06
C GLU A 43 -12.35 -7.03 4.24
N ALA A 44 -11.27 -6.25 4.13
CA ALA A 44 -10.79 -5.40 5.22
C ALA A 44 -10.86 -3.89 4.92
N GLU A 45 -11.38 -3.52 3.73
CA GLU A 45 -11.45 -2.13 3.25
C GLU A 45 -10.09 -1.42 3.35
N LEU A 46 -9.00 -2.16 3.08
CA LEU A 46 -7.66 -1.60 3.12
C LEU A 46 -7.39 -0.78 1.86
N ASP A 47 -6.68 0.34 2.03
CA ASP A 47 -6.16 1.11 0.92
C ASP A 47 -4.92 0.41 0.36
N VAL A 48 -5.05 -0.15 -0.85
CA VAL A 48 -3.96 -0.85 -1.55
C VAL A 48 -2.77 0.09 -1.77
N CYS A 49 -2.98 1.40 -1.95
CA CYS A 49 -1.87 2.34 -2.08
C CYS A 49 -1.06 2.48 -0.78
N GLU A 50 -1.72 2.50 0.38
CA GLU A 50 -1.06 2.52 1.69
C GLU A 50 -0.34 1.20 1.97
N LEU A 51 -0.96 0.08 1.61
CA LEU A 51 -0.34 -1.26 1.67
C LEU A 51 0.97 -1.32 0.88
N LEU A 52 0.93 -0.95 -0.41
CA LEU A 52 2.10 -0.93 -1.29
C LEU A 52 3.17 0.05 -0.81
N PHE A 53 2.76 1.19 -0.26
CA PHE A 53 3.66 2.14 0.37
C PHE A 53 4.46 1.53 1.53
N HIS A 54 3.79 0.80 2.44
CA HIS A 54 4.49 0.13 3.54
C HIS A 54 5.41 -0.99 3.04
N CYS A 55 4.98 -1.76 2.03
CA CYS A 55 5.82 -2.78 1.38
C CYS A 55 7.09 -2.18 0.75
N TRP A 56 6.97 -1.01 0.14
CA TRP A 56 8.09 -0.29 -0.45
C TRP A 56 9.10 0.11 0.62
N LEU A 57 8.67 0.78 1.69
CA LEU A 57 9.57 1.13 2.80
C LEU A 57 10.26 -0.11 3.40
N TYR A 58 9.50 -1.17 3.65
CA TYR A 58 10.01 -2.43 4.21
C TYR A 58 11.13 -3.03 3.37
N SER A 59 10.97 -3.02 2.04
CA SER A 59 11.96 -3.56 1.09
C SER A 59 13.30 -2.82 1.12
N TYR A 60 13.33 -1.60 1.67
CA TYR A 60 14.54 -0.80 1.86
C TYR A 60 14.96 -0.69 3.35
N GLY A 61 14.37 -1.52 4.22
CA GLY A 61 14.69 -1.54 5.66
C GLY A 61 14.23 -0.27 6.39
N LEU A 62 13.13 0.34 5.93
CA LEU A 62 12.53 1.54 6.51
C LEU A 62 11.11 1.24 6.96
N GLU A 63 10.63 2.00 7.94
CA GLU A 63 9.22 2.02 8.32
C GLU A 63 8.74 3.44 8.60
N ALA A 64 7.45 3.68 8.36
CA ALA A 64 6.83 4.97 8.62
C ALA A 64 6.56 5.13 10.12
N ILE A 65 6.85 6.32 10.67
CA ILE A 65 6.45 6.65 12.04
C ILE A 65 4.92 6.77 12.07
N PRO A 66 4.20 5.98 12.89
CA PRO A 66 2.74 5.94 12.86
C PRO A 66 2.07 7.30 13.07
N ARG A 67 2.63 8.12 13.97
CA ARG A 67 2.11 9.46 14.27
C ARG A 67 2.22 10.41 13.06
N ALA A 68 3.36 10.40 12.37
CA ALA A 68 3.60 11.24 11.21
C ALA A 68 2.70 10.80 10.02
N ALA A 69 2.53 9.49 9.84
CA ALA A 69 1.68 8.92 8.80
C ALA A 69 0.17 9.21 9.02
N ALA A 70 -0.27 9.35 10.28
CA ALA A 70 -1.69 9.55 10.62
C ALA A 70 -2.35 10.73 9.89
N ARG A 71 -1.64 11.86 9.74
CA ARG A 71 -2.15 13.03 9.01
C ARG A 71 -2.32 12.73 7.53
N GLN A 72 -1.34 12.08 6.91
CA GLN A 72 -1.39 11.72 5.49
C GLN A 72 -2.52 10.73 5.23
N ARG A 73 -2.67 9.71 6.07
CA ARG A 73 -3.77 8.73 5.98
C ARG A 73 -5.14 9.39 5.90
N LYS A 74 -5.40 10.46 6.67
CA LYS A 74 -6.67 11.19 6.59
C LYS A 74 -6.89 11.80 5.19
N GLN A 75 -5.87 12.45 4.62
CA GLN A 75 -5.93 13.03 3.28
C GLN A 75 -6.08 11.97 2.19
N ARG A 76 -5.34 10.86 2.30
CA ARG A 76 -5.38 9.76 1.33
C ARG A 76 -6.71 9.01 1.38
N ARG A 77 -7.28 8.80 2.57
CA ARG A 77 -8.66 8.28 2.71
C ARG A 77 -9.71 9.18 2.06
N GLN A 78 -9.56 10.51 2.17
CA GLN A 78 -10.46 11.44 1.50
C GLN A 78 -10.35 11.31 -0.03
N TRP A 79 -9.13 11.23 -0.57
CA TRP A 79 -8.92 11.00 -2.00
C TRP A 79 -9.48 9.65 -2.46
N GLN A 80 -9.25 8.61 -1.67
CA GLN A 80 -9.76 7.27 -1.93
C GLN A 80 -11.29 7.30 -2.03
N SER A 81 -11.99 7.96 -1.09
CA SER A 81 -13.45 7.96 -1.06
C SER A 81 -14.07 8.89 -2.12
N SER A 82 -13.45 10.04 -2.40
CA SER A 82 -14.02 11.03 -3.33
C SER A 82 -13.66 10.80 -4.80
N VAL A 83 -12.57 10.09 -5.09
CA VAL A 83 -12.09 9.87 -6.47
C VAL A 83 -12.04 8.39 -6.79
N THR A 84 -11.20 7.63 -6.09
CA THR A 84 -10.87 6.26 -6.50
C THR A 84 -12.08 5.31 -6.34
N ALA A 85 -12.78 5.39 -5.20
CA ALA A 85 -13.96 4.58 -4.93
C ALA A 85 -15.12 4.92 -5.87
N VAL A 86 -15.29 6.19 -6.24
CA VAL A 86 -16.30 6.63 -7.21
C VAL A 86 -16.03 6.02 -8.59
N LEU A 87 -14.80 6.15 -9.09
CA LEU A 87 -14.40 5.56 -10.38
C LEU A 87 -14.56 4.04 -10.38
N ARG A 88 -14.14 3.38 -9.30
CA ARG A 88 -14.29 1.94 -9.12
C ARG A 88 -15.74 1.49 -9.10
N GLY A 89 -16.61 2.24 -8.41
CA GLY A 89 -18.05 2.03 -8.40
C GLY A 89 -18.62 2.06 -9.81
N LEU A 90 -18.38 3.15 -10.55
CA LEU A 90 -18.82 3.29 -11.94
C LEU A 90 -18.32 2.14 -12.84
N ARG A 91 -17.06 1.75 -12.70
CA ARG A 91 -16.49 0.62 -13.46
C ARG A 91 -17.16 -0.72 -13.13
N ARG A 92 -17.52 -0.94 -11.86
CA ARG A 92 -18.22 -2.15 -11.40
C ARG A 92 -19.65 -2.17 -11.92
N ASP A 93 -20.37 -1.06 -11.83
CA ASP A 93 -21.77 -0.91 -12.26
C ASP A 93 -21.92 -1.14 -13.78
N LEU A 94 -20.96 -0.67 -14.58
CA LEU A 94 -20.97 -0.85 -16.03
C LEU A 94 -20.61 -2.27 -16.49
N LYS A 95 -20.19 -3.18 -15.60
CA LYS A 95 -19.69 -4.52 -15.98
C LYS A 95 -20.72 -5.33 -16.77
N ALA A 96 -21.98 -5.34 -16.35
CA ALA A 96 -23.04 -6.12 -17.01
C ALA A 96 -23.36 -5.55 -18.40
N SER A 97 -23.54 -4.23 -18.49
CA SER A 97 -23.85 -3.54 -19.75
C SER A 97 -22.69 -3.56 -20.76
N ALA A 98 -21.44 -3.58 -20.28
CA ALA A 98 -20.26 -3.71 -21.13
C ALA A 98 -20.18 -5.08 -21.83
N ALA A 99 -20.85 -6.12 -21.32
CA ALA A 99 -20.86 -7.44 -21.95
C ALA A 99 -21.72 -7.49 -23.23
N SER A 100 -22.62 -6.53 -23.41
CA SER A 100 -23.56 -6.48 -24.54
C SER A 100 -23.42 -5.24 -25.41
N SER A 101 -22.45 -4.35 -25.12
CA SER A 101 -22.25 -3.10 -25.86
C SER A 101 -20.78 -2.66 -25.89
N ASP A 102 -20.21 -2.62 -27.09
CA ASP A 102 -18.81 -2.23 -27.31
C ASP A 102 -18.52 -0.78 -26.88
N SER A 103 -19.48 0.14 -27.08
CA SER A 103 -19.32 1.54 -26.65
C SER A 103 -19.28 1.65 -25.13
N VAL A 104 -20.08 0.84 -24.42
CA VAL A 104 -20.03 0.77 -22.95
C VAL A 104 -18.75 0.08 -22.47
N ALA A 105 -18.26 -0.93 -23.19
CA ALA A 105 -16.96 -1.55 -22.89
C ALA A 105 -15.80 -0.55 -23.02
N ALA A 106 -15.79 0.28 -24.07
CA ALA A 106 -14.80 1.33 -24.26
C ALA A 106 -14.87 2.42 -23.17
N LEU A 107 -16.08 2.84 -22.78
CA LEU A 107 -16.28 3.75 -21.65
C LEU A 107 -15.74 3.16 -20.34
N ARG A 108 -16.05 1.89 -20.08
CA ARG A 108 -15.59 1.18 -18.88
C ARG A 108 -14.06 1.09 -18.83
N GLU A 109 -13.40 0.86 -19.98
CA GLU A 109 -11.94 0.88 -20.04
C GLU A 109 -11.38 2.28 -19.78
N THR A 110 -12.00 3.34 -20.30
CA THR A 110 -11.61 4.72 -19.98
C THR A 110 -11.69 5.00 -18.47
N ILE A 111 -12.76 4.54 -17.81
CA ILE A 111 -12.91 4.68 -16.36
C ILE A 111 -11.85 3.88 -15.60
N LYS A 112 -11.51 2.67 -16.08
CA LYS A 112 -10.41 1.87 -15.51
C LYS A 112 -9.07 2.61 -15.60
N GLN A 113 -8.78 3.25 -16.74
CA GLN A 113 -7.56 4.05 -16.88
C GLN A 113 -7.57 5.26 -15.94
N ALA A 114 -8.71 5.94 -15.79
CA ALA A 114 -8.85 7.01 -14.81
C ALA A 114 -8.67 6.54 -13.35
N GLU A 115 -9.18 5.35 -13.00
CA GLU A 115 -8.96 4.73 -11.68
C GLU A 115 -7.47 4.47 -11.43
N LEU A 116 -6.77 3.88 -12.41
CA LEU A 116 -5.32 3.66 -12.33
C LEU A 116 -4.53 4.96 -12.21
N MET A 117 -4.92 6.01 -12.93
CA MET A 117 -4.30 7.34 -12.78
C MET A 117 -4.52 7.92 -11.37
N ALA A 118 -5.71 7.74 -10.79
CA ALA A 118 -6.01 8.19 -9.44
C ALA A 118 -5.20 7.43 -8.37
N GLU A 119 -4.98 6.13 -8.55
CA GLU A 119 -4.13 5.31 -7.69
C GLU A 119 -2.65 5.70 -7.81
N ARG A 120 -2.17 5.93 -9.04
CA ARG A 120 -0.81 6.41 -9.29
C ARG A 120 -0.54 7.75 -8.62
N GLU A 121 -1.47 8.70 -8.72
CA GLU A 121 -1.40 9.98 -8.02
C GLU A 121 -1.33 9.78 -6.49
N ASN A 122 -2.13 8.87 -5.94
CA ASN A 122 -2.12 8.57 -4.50
C ASN A 122 -0.77 8.00 -4.04
N LEU A 123 -0.17 7.09 -4.83
CA LEU A 123 1.17 6.55 -4.59
C LEU A 123 2.24 7.65 -4.71
N GLN A 124 2.17 8.52 -5.72
CA GLN A 124 3.11 9.63 -5.86
C GLN A 124 3.08 10.53 -4.62
N ARG A 125 1.90 10.87 -4.10
CA ARG A 125 1.76 11.66 -2.87
C ARG A 125 2.28 10.97 -1.61
N TRP A 126 2.31 9.63 -1.59
CA TRP A 126 2.96 8.86 -0.52
C TRP A 126 4.49 8.94 -0.63
N GLN A 127 5.02 8.78 -1.84
CA GLN A 127 6.45 8.92 -2.13
C GLN A 127 6.95 10.33 -1.78
N GLU A 128 6.28 11.38 -2.26
CA GLU A 128 6.63 12.77 -1.98
C GLU A 128 6.66 13.05 -0.48
N TRP A 129 5.69 12.52 0.27
CA TRP A 129 5.69 12.65 1.72
C TRP A 129 6.93 12.01 2.36
N VAL A 130 7.43 10.88 1.87
CA VAL A 130 8.67 10.30 2.45
C VAL A 130 9.91 11.08 2.05
N LEU A 131 9.95 11.62 0.83
CA LEU A 131 11.16 12.22 0.25
C LEU A 131 11.31 13.72 0.50
N GLU A 132 10.32 14.37 1.11
CA GLU A 132 10.36 15.82 1.37
C GLU A 132 11.48 16.19 2.36
N ALA A 133 12.46 16.95 1.88
CA ALA A 133 13.69 17.29 2.62
C ALA A 133 13.51 18.33 3.74
N HIS A 134 12.42 19.10 3.76
CA HIS A 134 12.27 20.31 4.59
C HIS A 134 11.26 20.13 5.75
N SER A 135 11.14 18.90 6.26
CA SER A 135 10.24 18.59 7.36
C SER A 135 10.98 18.60 8.70
N ASP A 136 10.58 19.46 9.63
CA ASP A 136 11.03 19.38 11.04
C ASP A 136 10.54 18.08 11.73
N GLU A 137 9.53 17.43 11.16
CA GLU A 137 9.02 16.14 11.63
C GLU A 137 9.74 14.97 10.96
N GLN A 138 10.30 14.06 11.77
CA GLN A 138 10.81 12.77 11.30
C GLN A 138 9.63 11.88 10.85
N ARG A 139 9.69 11.38 9.61
CA ARG A 139 8.58 10.65 8.96
C ARG A 139 8.80 9.15 8.88
N VAL A 140 10.05 8.75 8.67
CA VAL A 140 10.48 7.37 8.54
C VAL A 140 11.67 7.10 9.45
N ILE A 141 11.81 5.85 9.87
CA ILE A 141 12.93 5.35 10.69
C ILE A 141 13.49 4.07 10.07
N ASN A 142 14.72 3.75 10.45
CA ASN A 142 15.33 2.48 10.11
C ASN A 142 14.62 1.35 10.86
N ILE A 143 14.28 0.28 10.16
CA ILE A 143 14.00 -1.00 10.81
C ILE A 143 15.34 -1.51 11.36
N VAL A 144 15.45 -1.59 12.69
CA VAL A 144 16.68 -2.02 13.39
C VAL A 144 16.93 -3.50 13.16
N GLU A 145 15.89 -4.31 13.29
CA GLU A 145 15.88 -5.74 13.00
C GLU A 145 14.67 -6.06 12.16
N MET A 146 14.87 -6.77 11.04
CA MET A 146 13.76 -7.19 10.20
C MET A 146 12.83 -8.11 11.00
N PRO A 147 11.52 -7.81 11.07
CA PRO A 147 10.57 -8.63 11.79
C PRO A 147 10.60 -10.08 11.29
N GLN A 148 10.68 -11.04 12.21
CA GLN A 148 10.57 -12.47 11.89
C GLN A 148 9.21 -12.81 11.26
N ASP A 149 8.17 -12.09 11.66
CA ASP A 149 6.82 -12.18 11.10
C ASP A 149 6.48 -10.86 10.39
N SER A 150 6.85 -10.81 9.11
CA SER A 150 6.62 -9.66 8.23
C SER A 150 5.13 -9.38 8.01
N ALA A 151 4.29 -10.43 7.98
CA ALA A 151 2.84 -10.30 7.82
C ALA A 151 2.20 -9.61 9.05
N LYS A 152 2.59 -10.03 10.26
CA LYS A 152 2.16 -9.38 11.50
C LYS A 152 2.66 -7.95 11.60
N TRP A 153 3.91 -7.69 11.19
CA TRP A 153 4.43 -6.32 11.12
C TRP A 153 3.59 -5.44 10.19
N LEU A 154 3.34 -5.89 8.95
CA LEU A 154 2.58 -5.13 7.95
C LEU A 154 1.15 -4.87 8.43
N ARG A 155 0.52 -5.87 9.06
CA ARG A 155 -0.78 -5.72 9.70
C ARG A 155 -0.78 -4.61 10.75
N ASN A 156 0.22 -4.58 11.63
CA ASN A 156 0.30 -3.56 12.67
C ASN A 156 0.44 -2.16 12.06
N GLN A 157 1.27 -2.00 11.03
CA GLN A 157 1.43 -0.73 10.32
C GLN A 157 0.09 -0.18 9.79
N LEU A 158 -0.76 -1.06 9.25
CA LEU A 158 -2.07 -0.74 8.70
C LEU A 158 -3.15 -0.54 9.77
N LEU A 159 -3.04 -1.21 10.93
CA LEU A 159 -3.99 -1.09 12.04
C LEU A 159 -3.83 0.21 12.84
N PHE A 160 -2.60 0.74 12.96
CA PHE A 160 -2.37 2.07 13.54
C PHE A 160 -3.10 3.21 12.78
N SER A 161 -3.70 2.90 11.62
CA SER A 161 -4.49 3.80 10.80
C SER A 161 -5.97 3.92 11.21
N LYS A 162 -6.52 3.00 12.03
CA LYS A 162 -7.96 2.92 12.35
C LYS A 162 -8.22 3.04 13.88
N PRO A 163 -8.65 4.21 14.39
CA PRO A 163 -8.96 4.39 15.81
C PRO A 163 -10.35 3.86 16.24
N ASN A 164 -10.98 2.92 15.50
CA ASN A 164 -12.35 2.48 15.80
C ASN A 164 -12.52 0.94 15.83
N ILE A 165 -13.25 0.49 16.85
CA ILE A 165 -13.15 -0.79 17.59
C ILE A 165 -13.68 -2.03 16.82
N HIS A 166 -14.15 -1.90 15.58
CA HIS A 166 -14.68 -3.04 14.80
C HIS A 166 -13.69 -3.66 13.80
N SER A 167 -12.67 -2.92 13.37
CA SER A 167 -11.72 -3.38 12.32
C SER A 167 -10.54 -4.19 12.85
N GLU A 168 -10.18 -4.03 14.12
CA GLU A 168 -9.14 -4.84 14.78
C GLU A 168 -9.57 -6.32 14.86
N SER A 169 -10.85 -6.60 15.11
CA SER A 169 -11.37 -7.97 15.20
C SER A 169 -11.22 -8.75 13.88
N SER A 170 -11.62 -8.14 12.75
CA SER A 170 -11.63 -8.81 11.45
C SER A 170 -10.23 -9.15 10.93
N LEU A 171 -9.28 -8.21 11.03
CA LEU A 171 -7.87 -8.45 10.65
C LEU A 171 -7.13 -9.41 11.61
N ASN A 172 -7.66 -9.63 12.81
CA ASN A 172 -7.05 -10.51 13.80
C ASN A 172 -7.50 -11.97 13.71
N THR A 173 -8.66 -12.26 13.08
CA THR A 173 -9.27 -13.60 13.12
C THR A 173 -9.65 -14.21 11.77
N ALA A 174 -9.68 -13.44 10.67
CA ALA A 174 -10.03 -13.97 9.35
C ALA A 174 -8.84 -14.69 8.69
N PRO A 175 -8.91 -16.00 8.40
CA PRO A 175 -7.81 -16.75 7.77
C PRO A 175 -7.41 -16.20 6.41
N ALA A 176 -8.37 -15.74 5.61
CA ALA A 176 -8.14 -15.18 4.27
C ALA A 176 -7.27 -13.91 4.31
N LEU A 177 -7.54 -13.00 5.25
CA LEU A 177 -6.74 -11.79 5.45
C LEU A 177 -5.31 -12.11 5.88
N CYS A 178 -5.14 -13.06 6.81
CA CYS A 178 -3.82 -13.52 7.22
C CYS A 178 -3.04 -14.14 6.06
N GLN A 179 -3.68 -14.99 5.25
CA GLN A 179 -3.07 -15.61 4.08
C GLN A 179 -2.71 -14.57 3.01
N ALA A 180 -3.55 -13.57 2.79
CA ALA A 180 -3.27 -12.48 1.85
C ALA A 180 -2.05 -11.66 2.28
N LEU A 181 -1.96 -11.28 3.57
CA LEU A 181 -0.79 -10.59 4.12
C LEU A 181 0.48 -11.45 3.98
N GLN A 182 0.41 -12.75 4.30
CA GLN A 182 1.54 -13.67 4.13
C GLN A 182 1.98 -13.78 2.67
N THR A 183 1.04 -13.90 1.74
CA THR A 183 1.33 -13.96 0.30
C THR A 183 2.09 -12.72 -0.15
N LEU A 184 1.66 -11.54 0.29
CA LEU A 184 2.35 -10.28 0.01
C LEU A 184 3.76 -10.24 0.60
N THR A 185 3.90 -10.56 1.89
CA THR A 185 5.18 -10.37 2.56
C THR A 185 6.23 -11.43 2.21
N CYS A 186 5.82 -12.64 1.83
CA CYS A 186 6.73 -13.63 1.22
C CYS A 186 7.41 -13.09 -0.05
N GLN A 187 6.70 -12.24 -0.81
CA GLN A 187 7.24 -11.62 -2.02
C GLN A 187 8.17 -10.42 -1.74
N LEU A 188 8.25 -9.96 -0.50
CA LEU A 188 9.15 -8.87 -0.07
C LEU A 188 10.48 -9.38 0.47
N ASP A 189 10.58 -10.68 0.79
CA ASP A 189 11.80 -11.27 1.31
C ASP A 189 12.85 -11.39 0.17
N PRO A 190 13.99 -10.67 0.25
CA PRO A 190 15.03 -10.76 -0.77
C PRO A 190 15.64 -12.17 -0.90
N HIS A 191 15.43 -13.06 0.07
CA HIS A 191 15.99 -14.41 0.07
C HIS A 191 15.14 -15.46 -0.68
N GLN A 192 13.93 -15.14 -1.15
CA GLN A 192 13.08 -16.09 -1.88
C GLN A 192 13.22 -16.02 -3.42
N GLY A 193 13.86 -14.98 -3.96
CA GLY A 193 14.08 -14.84 -5.42
C GLY A 193 15.18 -15.74 -6.01
N ALA A 194 15.75 -16.66 -5.22
CA ALA A 194 16.90 -17.50 -5.59
C ALA A 194 16.66 -19.00 -5.36
N ARG A 195 15.40 -19.47 -5.40
CA ARG A 195 15.06 -20.90 -5.36
C ARG A 195 14.23 -21.30 -6.57
#